data_AF-A0A533XL39-F1
#
_entry.id   AF-A0A533XL39-F1
#
_cell.length_a   1.000
_cell.length_b   1.000
_cell.length_c   1.000
_cell.angle_alpha   90.00
_cell.angle_beta   90.00
_cell.angle_gamma   90.00
#
_symmetry.space_group_name_H-M   'P 1'
#
loop_
_entity.id
_entity.type
_entity.pdbx_description
1 polymer ?
#
loop_
_entity_poly.entity_id
_entity_poly.type
_entity_poly.pdbx_seq_one_letter_code
_entity_poly.pdbx_strand_id
1 'polypeptide(L)'
;MRYYTRDGHFSWNLVPYILLFLVLILTFAPLASTFAQEAPASSAVEYRDVPGMGSRNLIWVVAQQHLLLAGFVLGVPIFAWVCEIVGVRTKDPRYDKLAKEFTKLLTSAYATTALFGGILLFLLIGLYPKLMNYLTDVFFPSFLVYSALFLLETATLYLYWYGWDAMQGRKKGMHLFLGFLLNVFAFFIMIVQNSWATFQASPVVLAEGNMWARAWAATWNPTWWPVNVHRLIANVVLGGFICGAYAGLKYLMAADQDERVHYDWMGYVGNFIGVF
;
A
#
# COMPACT_ATOMS: atom_id res chain seq x y z
N MET A 1 -18.09 20.59 32.43
CA MET A 1 -18.38 21.99 32.04
C MET A 1 -18.38 22.04 30.51
N ARG A 2 -19.57 22.17 29.89
CA ARG A 2 -19.78 22.17 28.43
C ARG A 2 -19.51 23.58 27.89
N TYR A 3 -18.72 23.69 26.83
CA TYR A 3 -18.77 24.85 25.93
C TYR A 3 -19.29 24.38 24.59
N TYR A 4 -20.53 24.77 24.29
CA TYR A 4 -21.15 24.71 22.99
C TYR A 4 -21.14 26.14 22.46
N THR A 5 -20.36 26.43 21.42
CA THR A 5 -20.51 27.67 20.66
C THR A 5 -21.47 27.41 19.52
N ARG A 6 -22.61 28.08 19.64
CA ARG A 6 -23.69 28.26 18.70
C ARG A 6 -23.14 29.12 17.54
N ASP A 7 -22.71 28.48 16.45
CA ASP A 7 -22.62 28.99 15.06
C ASP A 7 -21.90 27.94 14.20
N GLY A 8 -22.65 27.26 13.33
CA GLY A 8 -22.22 26.05 12.59
C GLY A 8 -21.29 26.30 11.39
N HIS A 9 -20.21 27.06 11.57
CA HIS A 9 -19.13 27.16 10.58
C HIS A 9 -17.92 26.36 11.05
N PHE A 10 -17.69 25.19 10.45
CA PHE A 10 -16.46 24.43 10.62
C PHE A 10 -15.34 25.17 9.90
N SER A 11 -14.61 26.03 10.61
CA SER A 11 -13.43 26.70 10.07
C SER A 11 -12.25 25.74 10.11
N TRP A 12 -11.69 25.44 8.93
CA TRP A 12 -10.41 24.72 8.84
C TRP A 12 -9.34 25.62 9.43
N ASN A 13 -8.98 25.43 10.70
CA ASN A 13 -7.81 26.06 11.26
C ASN A 13 -6.59 25.37 10.64
N LEU A 14 -6.13 25.91 9.50
CA LEU A 14 -4.98 25.40 8.75
C LEU A 14 -3.66 25.66 9.48
N VAL A 15 -3.67 26.54 10.48
CA VAL A 15 -2.48 26.93 11.27
C VAL A 15 -1.72 25.73 11.84
N PRO A 16 -2.32 24.76 12.55
CA PRO A 16 -1.61 23.57 13.03
C PRO A 16 -1.00 22.72 11.91
N TYR A 17 -1.64 22.63 10.74
CA TYR A 17 -1.12 21.87 9.60
C TYR A 17 0.03 22.60 8.90
N ILE A 18 -0.08 23.93 8.77
CA ILE A 18 0.98 24.80 8.26
C ILE A 18 2.18 24.79 9.22
N LEU A 19 1.95 24.82 10.53
CA LEU A 19 3.00 24.70 11.54
C LEU A 19 3.67 23.32 11.50
N LEU A 20 2.91 22.24 11.35
CA LEU A 20 3.47 20.90 11.19
C LEU A 20 4.29 20.79 9.90
N PHE A 21 3.80 21.34 8.80
CA PHE A 21 4.49 21.40 7.50
C PHE A 21 5.75 22.27 7.56
N LEU A 22 5.70 23.42 8.24
CA LEU A 22 6.85 24.29 8.46
C LEU A 22 7.87 23.66 9.41
N VAL A 23 7.44 22.94 10.45
CA VAL A 23 8.34 22.17 11.32
C VAL A 23 8.98 21.02 10.54
N LEU A 24 8.25 20.32 9.68
CA LEU A 24 8.80 19.31 8.79
C LEU A 24 9.80 19.93 7.79
N ILE A 25 9.49 21.07 7.18
CA ILE A 25 10.43 21.76 6.29
C ILE A 25 11.66 22.26 7.07
N LEU A 26 11.50 22.86 8.24
CA LEU A 26 12.61 23.39 9.03
C LEU A 26 13.47 22.29 9.66
N THR A 27 12.94 21.07 9.84
CA THR A 27 13.71 19.91 10.30
C THR A 27 14.37 19.15 9.14
N PHE A 28 13.71 19.04 7.97
CA PHE A 28 14.25 18.30 6.82
C PHE A 28 15.05 19.15 5.82
N ALA A 29 14.84 20.47 5.73
CA ALA A 29 15.62 21.35 4.84
C ALA A 29 17.10 21.48 5.26
N PRO A 30 17.47 21.53 6.56
CA PRO A 30 18.87 21.47 6.98
C PRO A 30 19.53 20.11 6.68
N LEU A 31 18.74 19.02 6.71
CA LEU A 31 19.18 17.71 6.25
C LEU A 31 19.43 17.72 4.73
N ALA A 32 18.54 18.31 3.93
CA ALA A 32 18.73 18.44 2.50
C ALA A 32 19.97 19.28 2.12
N SER A 33 20.27 20.35 2.86
CA SER A 33 21.45 21.19 2.61
C SER A 33 22.77 20.59 3.12
N THR A 34 22.72 19.72 4.14
CA THR A 34 23.90 18.91 4.53
C THR A 34 24.19 17.79 3.53
N PHE A 35 23.18 17.26 2.84
CA PHE A 35 23.38 16.36 1.69
C PHE A 35 23.75 17.09 0.38
N ALA A 36 23.64 18.43 0.34
CA ALA A 36 24.01 19.27 -0.80
C ALA A 36 25.46 19.78 -0.72
N GLN A 37 26.24 19.39 0.29
CA GLN A 37 27.68 19.57 0.25
C GLN A 37 28.23 18.77 -0.93
N GLU A 38 28.80 19.48 -1.92
CA GLU A 38 29.54 18.88 -3.02
C GLU A 38 30.62 17.97 -2.43
N ALA A 39 30.37 16.66 -2.51
CA ALA A 39 31.40 15.68 -2.27
C ALA A 39 32.52 15.93 -3.28
N PRO A 40 33.79 16.00 -2.86
CA PRO A 40 34.90 16.14 -3.80
C PRO A 40 34.80 15.01 -4.82
N ALA A 41 34.81 15.38 -6.10
CA ALA A 41 34.67 14.49 -7.25
C ALA A 41 35.85 13.48 -7.31
N SER A 42 35.84 12.44 -6.48
CA SER A 42 36.76 11.29 -6.61
C SER A 42 36.41 10.02 -5.84
N SER A 43 35.22 9.89 -5.23
CA SER A 43 34.76 8.57 -4.81
C SER A 43 33.32 8.36 -5.25
N ALA A 44 33.05 7.28 -5.99
CA ALA A 44 31.70 6.82 -6.21
C ALA A 44 31.13 6.47 -4.84
N VAL A 45 30.40 7.41 -4.22
CA VAL A 45 29.86 7.26 -2.86
C VAL A 45 28.93 6.06 -2.87
N GLU A 46 29.40 4.92 -2.35
CA GLU A 46 28.67 3.65 -2.45
C GLU A 46 27.44 3.64 -1.53
N TYR A 47 27.55 4.35 -0.41
CA TYR A 47 26.57 4.40 0.67
C TYR A 47 26.71 5.73 1.41
N ARG A 48 25.59 6.38 1.74
CA ARG A 48 25.57 7.57 2.58
C ARG A 48 24.96 7.21 3.92
N ASP A 49 25.65 7.56 5.01
CA ASP A 49 25.15 7.32 6.36
C ASP A 49 24.36 8.50 6.91
N VAL A 50 23.39 8.22 7.80
CA VAL A 50 22.64 9.26 8.52
C VAL A 50 23.19 9.36 9.95
N PRO A 51 23.79 10.50 10.34
CA PRO A 51 24.36 10.65 11.67
C PRO A 51 23.35 10.32 12.79
N GLY A 52 23.79 9.55 13.78
CA GLY A 52 23.01 9.19 14.98
C GLY A 52 22.09 7.97 14.82
N MET A 53 21.30 7.88 13.75
CA MET A 53 20.34 6.78 13.54
C MET A 53 20.89 5.65 12.66
N GLY A 54 21.75 5.97 11.70
CA GLY A 54 22.23 5.06 10.66
C GLY A 54 21.21 4.80 9.55
N SER A 55 21.63 4.81 8.28
CA SER A 55 20.69 4.68 7.13
C SER A 55 19.95 3.36 7.12
N ARG A 56 20.60 2.29 7.57
CA ARG A 56 19.97 0.96 7.65
C ARG A 56 18.74 0.97 8.54
N ASN A 57 18.82 1.60 9.71
CA ASN A 57 17.70 1.66 10.64
C ASN A 57 16.59 2.56 10.09
N LEU A 58 16.95 3.70 9.50
CA LEU A 58 16.00 4.60 8.87
C LEU A 58 15.22 3.90 7.74
N ILE A 59 15.93 3.23 6.82
CA ILE A 59 15.31 2.44 5.75
C ILE A 59 14.42 1.33 6.33
N TRP A 60 14.88 0.61 7.35
CA TRP A 60 14.09 -0.45 7.98
C TRP A 60 12.77 0.07 8.54
N VAL A 61 12.78 1.19 9.28
CA VAL A 61 11.54 1.79 9.83
C VAL A 61 10.57 2.16 8.72
N VAL A 62 11.03 2.89 7.70
CA VAL A 62 10.19 3.36 6.59
C VAL A 62 9.67 2.18 5.76
N ALA A 63 10.54 1.22 5.43
CA ALA A 63 10.18 0.03 4.68
C ALA A 63 9.16 -0.82 5.44
N GLN A 64 9.31 -0.97 6.76
CA GLN A 64 8.36 -1.72 7.58
C GLN A 64 6.96 -1.09 7.56
N GLN A 65 6.87 0.24 7.69
CA GLN A 65 5.58 0.94 7.59
C GLN A 65 4.96 0.77 6.20
N HIS A 66 5.76 0.95 5.15
CA HIS A 66 5.30 0.74 3.78
C HIS A 66 4.78 -0.69 3.56
N LEU A 67 5.50 -1.72 4.02
CA LEU A 67 5.14 -3.13 3.80
C LEU A 67 3.90 -3.56 4.57
N LEU A 68 3.73 -3.10 5.82
CA LEU A 68 2.53 -3.41 6.62
C LEU A 68 1.27 -2.80 5.97
N LEU A 69 1.36 -1.55 5.53
CA LEU A 69 0.26 -0.89 4.84
C LEU A 69 0.02 -1.47 3.44
N ALA A 70 1.09 -1.82 2.71
CA ALA A 70 0.98 -2.49 1.41
C ALA A 70 0.30 -3.86 1.53
N GLY A 71 0.61 -4.65 2.55
CA GLY A 71 -0.06 -5.92 2.80
C GLY A 71 -1.57 -5.75 3.02
N PHE A 72 -1.96 -4.73 3.79
CA PHE A 72 -3.36 -4.37 3.98
C PHE A 72 -4.04 -3.93 2.67
N VAL A 73 -3.37 -3.07 1.89
CA VAL A 73 -3.87 -2.58 0.60
C VAL A 73 -4.02 -3.70 -0.44
N LEU A 74 -3.23 -4.77 -0.35
CA LEU A 74 -3.35 -5.93 -1.24
C LEU A 74 -4.43 -6.92 -0.76
N GLY A 75 -4.61 -7.08 0.55
CA GLY A 75 -5.57 -8.06 1.11
C GLY A 75 -7.02 -7.59 1.12
N VAL A 76 -7.27 -6.35 1.52
CA VAL A 76 -8.64 -5.81 1.67
C VAL A 76 -9.44 -5.72 0.37
N PRO A 77 -8.88 -5.34 -0.79
CA PRO A 77 -9.64 -5.31 -2.04
C PRO A 77 -10.15 -6.68 -2.47
N ILE A 78 -9.40 -7.75 -2.18
CA ILE A 78 -9.82 -9.14 -2.45
C ILE A 78 -11.09 -9.41 -1.64
N PHE A 79 -11.03 -9.08 -0.35
CA PHE A 79 -12.17 -9.26 0.56
C PHE A 79 -13.39 -8.43 0.15
N ALA A 80 -13.20 -7.13 -0.10
CA ALA A 80 -14.27 -6.24 -0.52
C ALA A 80 -14.95 -6.73 -1.81
N TRP A 81 -14.15 -7.19 -2.79
CA TRP A 81 -14.66 -7.72 -4.05
C TRP A 81 -15.44 -9.03 -3.86
N VAL A 82 -14.94 -9.96 -3.03
CA VAL A 82 -15.66 -11.21 -2.71
C VAL A 82 -16.98 -10.92 -1.99
N CYS A 83 -16.98 -10.03 -1.00
CA CYS A 83 -18.20 -9.60 -0.33
C CYS A 83 -19.18 -8.95 -1.31
N GLU A 84 -18.72 -8.14 -2.23
CA GLU A 84 -19.58 -7.54 -3.25
C GLU A 84 -20.22 -8.61 -4.15
N ILE A 85 -19.45 -9.61 -4.61
CA ILE A 85 -19.97 -10.74 -5.39
C ILE A 85 -21.04 -11.49 -4.60
N VAL A 86 -20.77 -11.79 -3.33
CA VAL A 86 -21.71 -12.48 -2.45
C VAL A 86 -22.98 -11.65 -2.29
N GLY A 87 -22.86 -10.35 -2.01
CA GLY A 87 -24.00 -9.44 -1.89
C GLY A 87 -24.87 -9.36 -3.14
N VAL A 88 -24.26 -9.39 -4.33
CA VAL A 88 -24.99 -9.43 -5.60
C VAL A 88 -25.72 -10.77 -5.80
N ARG A 89 -25.09 -11.89 -5.42
CA ARG A 89 -25.69 -13.23 -5.57
C ARG A 89 -26.78 -13.53 -4.56
N THR A 90 -26.57 -13.18 -3.29
CA THR A 90 -27.51 -13.43 -2.19
C THR A 90 -28.58 -12.36 -2.08
N LYS A 91 -28.38 -11.19 -2.70
CA LYS A 91 -29.22 -9.99 -2.56
C LYS A 91 -29.32 -9.49 -1.11
N ASP A 92 -28.35 -9.85 -0.27
CA ASP A 92 -28.29 -9.40 1.11
C ASP A 92 -27.51 -8.07 1.19
N PRO A 93 -28.16 -6.98 1.60
CA PRO A 93 -27.54 -5.65 1.65
C PRO A 93 -26.40 -5.54 2.67
N ARG A 94 -26.29 -6.47 3.63
CA ARG A 94 -25.22 -6.46 4.64
C ARG A 94 -23.85 -6.63 4.00
N TYR A 95 -23.71 -7.50 3.00
CA TYR A 95 -22.44 -7.72 2.29
C TYR A 95 -22.03 -6.53 1.43
N ASP A 96 -22.98 -5.86 0.77
CA ASP A 96 -22.69 -4.67 -0.04
C ASP A 96 -22.28 -3.49 0.85
N LYS A 97 -22.98 -3.28 1.98
CA LYS A 97 -22.61 -2.29 3.00
C LYS A 97 -21.20 -2.56 3.55
N LEU A 98 -20.91 -3.82 3.87
CA LEU A 98 -19.60 -4.26 4.34
C LEU A 98 -18.49 -3.93 3.33
N ALA A 99 -18.69 -4.34 2.07
CA ALA A 99 -17.72 -4.11 1.00
C ALA A 99 -17.47 -2.61 0.77
N LYS A 100 -18.52 -1.78 0.85
CA LYS A 100 -18.41 -0.31 0.76
C LYS A 100 -17.57 0.27 1.90
N GLU A 101 -17.82 -0.19 3.13
CA GLU A 101 -17.06 0.25 4.32
C GLU A 101 -15.56 -0.07 4.18
N PHE A 102 -15.21 -1.26 3.70
CA PHE A 102 -13.81 -1.63 3.46
C PHE A 102 -13.15 -0.83 2.34
N THR A 103 -13.88 -0.61 1.25
CA THR A 103 -13.36 0.18 0.12
C THR A 103 -13.10 1.63 0.54
N LYS A 104 -13.89 2.18 1.46
CA LYS A 104 -13.63 3.50 2.05
C LYS A 104 -12.28 3.53 2.77
N LEU A 105 -12.02 2.55 3.63
CA LEU A 105 -10.77 2.45 4.39
C LEU A 105 -9.57 2.26 3.46
N LEU A 106 -9.76 1.49 2.39
CA LEU A 106 -8.73 1.20 1.39
C LEU A 106 -8.18 2.48 0.74
N THR A 107 -9.01 3.48 0.42
CA THR A 107 -8.53 4.71 -0.22
C THR A 107 -7.53 5.50 0.64
N SER A 108 -7.79 5.60 1.94
CA SER A 108 -6.90 6.28 2.89
C SER A 108 -5.60 5.48 3.11
N ALA A 109 -5.72 4.16 3.26
CA ALA A 109 -4.57 3.28 3.43
C ALA A 109 -3.69 3.26 2.17
N TYR A 110 -4.29 3.27 0.98
CA TYR A 110 -3.59 3.33 -0.30
C TYR A 110 -2.73 4.59 -0.42
N ALA A 111 -3.33 5.77 -0.19
CA ALA A 111 -2.62 7.04 -0.24
C ALA A 111 -1.44 7.08 0.77
N THR A 112 -1.67 6.58 1.99
CA THR A 112 -0.62 6.49 3.01
C THR A 112 0.50 5.52 2.60
N THR A 113 0.15 4.37 2.02
CA THR A 113 1.12 3.39 1.50
C THR A 113 1.97 3.99 0.39
N ALA A 114 1.34 4.69 -0.56
CA ALA A 114 2.01 5.37 -1.66
C ALA A 114 2.98 6.46 -1.15
N LEU A 115 2.58 7.22 -0.13
CA LEU A 115 3.44 8.20 0.52
C LEU A 115 4.70 7.56 1.11
N PHE A 116 4.54 6.50 1.93
CA PHE A 116 5.69 5.79 2.49
C PHE A 116 6.54 5.10 1.43
N GLY A 117 5.93 4.62 0.33
CA GLY A 117 6.65 4.03 -0.79
C GLY A 117 7.49 5.06 -1.55
N GLY A 118 6.94 6.26 -1.78
CA GLY A 118 7.67 7.38 -2.35
C GLY A 118 8.83 7.82 -1.47
N ILE A 119 8.60 7.97 -0.16
CA ILE A 119 9.66 8.29 0.81
C ILE A 119 10.75 7.21 0.78
N LEU A 120 10.37 5.93 0.78
CA LEU A 120 11.32 4.82 0.70
C LEU A 120 12.17 4.89 -0.58
N LEU A 121 11.55 5.16 -1.73
CA LEU A 121 12.25 5.30 -3.00
C LEU A 121 13.28 6.44 -2.96
N PHE A 122 12.88 7.63 -2.50
CA PHE A 122 13.79 8.77 -2.40
C PHE A 122 14.94 8.51 -1.43
N LEU A 123 14.67 7.85 -0.30
CA LEU A 123 15.72 7.48 0.65
C LEU A 123 16.67 6.44 0.06
N LEU A 124 16.19 5.45 -0.70
CA LEU A 124 17.05 4.46 -1.35
C LEU A 124 17.94 5.10 -2.42
N ILE A 125 17.40 6.03 -3.24
CA ILE A 125 18.19 6.79 -4.22
C ILE A 125 19.25 7.66 -3.51
N GLY A 126 18.85 8.33 -2.42
CA GLY A 126 19.73 9.24 -1.68
C GLY A 126 20.82 8.55 -0.87
N LEU A 127 20.48 7.45 -0.18
CA LEU A 127 21.35 6.79 0.80
C LEU A 127 22.05 5.54 0.25
N TYR A 128 21.47 4.87 -0.75
CA TYR A 128 22.01 3.65 -1.37
C TYR A 128 22.13 3.78 -2.90
N PRO A 129 22.86 4.77 -3.42
CA PRO A 129 22.94 5.03 -4.87
C PRO A 129 23.54 3.87 -5.66
N LYS A 130 24.54 3.15 -5.12
CA LYS A 130 25.13 1.97 -5.77
C LYS A 130 24.11 0.84 -5.97
N LEU A 131 23.29 0.58 -4.95
CA LEU A 131 22.22 -0.41 -5.02
C LEU A 131 21.18 -0.02 -6.07
N MET A 132 20.72 1.24 -6.04
CA MET A 132 19.68 1.71 -6.97
C MET A 132 20.17 1.74 -8.42
N ASN A 133 21.44 2.11 -8.66
CA ASN A 133 22.03 2.05 -10.00
C ASN A 133 22.10 0.61 -10.51
N TYR A 134 22.53 -0.33 -9.66
CA TYR A 134 22.61 -1.75 -10.02
C TYR A 134 21.22 -2.36 -10.30
N LEU A 135 20.24 -2.11 -9.43
CA LEU A 135 18.89 -2.61 -9.62
C LEU A 135 18.25 -1.98 -10.86
N THR A 136 18.44 -0.69 -11.09
CA THR A 136 17.90 -0.02 -12.29
C THR A 136 18.52 -0.59 -13.56
N ASP A 137 19.83 -0.84 -13.60
CA ASP A 137 20.50 -1.46 -14.75
C ASP A 137 19.94 -2.86 -15.08
N VAL A 138 19.72 -3.69 -14.05
CA VAL A 138 19.22 -5.06 -14.23
C VAL A 138 17.72 -5.09 -14.55
N PHE A 139 16.92 -4.26 -13.89
CA PHE A 139 15.47 -4.35 -13.86
C PHE A 139 14.75 -3.21 -14.59
N PHE A 140 15.46 -2.35 -15.34
CA PHE A 140 14.89 -1.19 -16.03
C PHE A 140 13.53 -1.46 -16.71
N PRO A 141 13.36 -2.54 -17.51
CA PRO A 141 12.08 -2.80 -18.16
C PRO A 141 10.95 -3.08 -17.16
N SER A 142 11.25 -3.77 -16.06
CA SER A 142 10.27 -4.07 -15.02
C SER A 142 9.90 -2.84 -14.18
N PHE A 143 10.79 -1.85 -14.03
CA PHE A 143 10.44 -0.55 -13.43
C PHE A 143 9.36 0.16 -14.25
N LEU A 144 9.46 0.15 -15.59
CA LEU A 144 8.44 0.74 -16.46
C LEU A 144 7.09 0.02 -16.32
N VAL A 145 7.12 -1.32 -16.32
CA VAL A 145 5.92 -2.14 -16.11
C VAL A 145 5.30 -1.85 -14.74
N TYR A 146 6.12 -1.78 -13.69
CA TYR A 146 5.68 -1.44 -12.34
C TYR A 146 5.01 -0.07 -12.28
N SER A 147 5.61 0.96 -12.89
CA SER A 147 5.03 2.30 -12.95
C SER A 147 3.69 2.31 -13.69
N ALA A 148 3.57 1.60 -14.80
CA ALA A 148 2.31 1.49 -15.54
C ALA A 148 1.23 0.76 -14.71
N LEU A 149 1.57 -0.36 -14.09
CA LEU A 149 0.65 -1.10 -13.22
C LEU A 149 0.18 -0.25 -12.05
N PHE A 150 1.07 0.49 -11.40
CA PHE A 150 0.72 1.38 -10.28
C PHE A 150 -0.26 2.49 -10.70
N LEU A 151 -0.10 3.08 -11.88
CA LEU A 151 -1.05 4.05 -12.42
C LEU A 151 -2.41 3.42 -12.72
N LEU A 152 -2.43 2.21 -13.31
CA LEU A 152 -3.65 1.47 -13.60
C LEU A 152 -4.38 1.04 -12.31
N GLU A 153 -3.65 0.56 -11.31
CA GLU A 153 -4.18 0.24 -9.99
C GLU A 153 -4.81 1.47 -9.34
N THR A 154 -4.07 2.59 -9.32
CA THR A 154 -4.56 3.86 -8.76
C THR A 154 -5.86 4.30 -9.44
N ALA A 155 -5.87 4.33 -10.78
CA ALA A 155 -7.06 4.72 -11.54
C ALA A 155 -8.24 3.79 -11.25
N THR A 156 -8.00 2.48 -11.24
CA THR A 156 -9.04 1.47 -11.00
C THR A 156 -9.60 1.56 -9.58
N LEU A 157 -8.74 1.76 -8.58
CA LEU A 157 -9.13 1.95 -7.19
C LEU A 157 -10.07 3.14 -7.03
N TYR A 158 -9.71 4.30 -7.59
CA TYR A 158 -10.53 5.50 -7.48
C TYR A 158 -11.84 5.37 -8.26
N LEU A 159 -11.82 4.73 -9.44
CA LEU A 159 -13.05 4.42 -10.18
C LEU A 159 -13.96 3.46 -9.42
N TYR A 160 -13.39 2.45 -8.75
CA TYR A 160 -14.13 1.51 -7.91
C TYR A 160 -14.76 2.23 -6.70
N TRP A 161 -13.99 3.03 -5.96
CA TRP A 161 -14.51 3.76 -4.81
C TRP A 161 -15.55 4.83 -5.18
N TYR A 162 -15.19 5.79 -6.04
CA TYR A 162 -16.09 6.90 -6.38
C TYR A 162 -17.24 6.45 -7.29
N GLY A 163 -17.06 5.36 -8.01
CA GLY A 163 -18.09 4.76 -8.84
C GLY A 163 -19.11 3.92 -8.07
N TRP A 164 -18.94 3.71 -6.76
CA TRP A 164 -19.79 2.83 -5.95
C TRP A 164 -21.28 3.13 -6.12
N ASP A 165 -21.70 4.38 -5.90
CA ASP A 165 -23.12 4.76 -5.99
C ASP A 165 -23.58 4.97 -7.44
N ALA A 166 -22.68 5.37 -8.33
CA ALA A 166 -22.98 5.63 -9.75
C ALA A 166 -23.13 4.36 -10.60
N MET A 167 -22.53 3.24 -10.19
CA MET A 167 -22.51 1.98 -10.93
C MET A 167 -23.41 0.90 -10.30
N GLN A 168 -24.51 1.30 -9.67
CA GLN A 168 -25.51 0.37 -9.15
C GLN A 168 -26.49 -0.12 -10.24
N GLY A 169 -27.27 -1.16 -9.92
CA GLY A 169 -28.27 -1.74 -10.82
C GLY A 169 -27.64 -2.32 -12.10
N ARG A 170 -28.03 -1.81 -13.28
CA ARG A 170 -27.55 -2.31 -14.58
C ARG A 170 -26.03 -2.19 -14.77
N LYS A 171 -25.36 -1.28 -14.05
CA LYS A 171 -23.91 -1.06 -14.14
C LYS A 171 -23.11 -1.85 -13.10
N LYS A 172 -23.76 -2.64 -12.23
CA LYS A 172 -23.09 -3.39 -11.16
C LYS A 172 -22.04 -4.37 -11.69
N GLY A 173 -22.26 -4.94 -12.88
CA GLY A 173 -21.26 -5.78 -13.55
C GLY A 173 -19.96 -5.04 -13.88
N MET A 174 -20.03 -3.76 -14.26
CA MET A 174 -18.85 -2.92 -14.48
C MET A 174 -18.12 -2.63 -13.16
N HIS A 175 -18.86 -2.37 -12.08
CA HIS A 175 -18.28 -2.16 -10.76
C HIS A 175 -17.51 -3.40 -10.27
N LEU A 176 -18.11 -4.59 -10.40
CA LEU A 176 -17.45 -5.86 -10.10
C LEU A 176 -16.23 -6.11 -11.00
N PHE A 177 -16.28 -5.72 -12.27
CA PHE A 177 -15.13 -5.84 -13.16
C PHE A 177 -13.97 -4.90 -12.76
N LEU A 178 -14.27 -3.69 -12.30
CA LEU A 178 -13.25 -2.78 -11.74
C LEU A 178 -12.64 -3.36 -10.45
N GLY A 179 -13.45 -3.95 -9.57
CA GLY A 179 -12.94 -4.64 -8.38
C GLY A 179 -12.04 -5.84 -8.74
N PHE A 180 -12.36 -6.57 -9.81
CA PHE A 180 -11.50 -7.64 -10.33
C PHE A 180 -10.18 -7.08 -10.87
N LEU A 181 -10.23 -6.05 -11.73
CA LEU A 181 -9.03 -5.43 -12.29
C LEU A 181 -8.11 -4.86 -11.21
N LEU A 182 -8.68 -4.24 -10.17
CA LEU A 182 -7.95 -3.74 -9.02
C LEU A 182 -7.09 -4.85 -8.40
N ASN A 183 -7.69 -6.01 -8.15
CA ASN A 183 -6.99 -7.17 -7.59
C ASN A 183 -5.94 -7.76 -8.55
N VAL A 184 -6.20 -7.74 -9.86
CA VAL A 184 -5.23 -8.20 -10.87
C VAL A 184 -4.01 -7.28 -10.91
N PHE A 185 -4.19 -5.96 -10.93
CA PHE A 185 -3.06 -5.02 -10.94
C PHE A 185 -2.27 -5.09 -9.63
N ALA A 186 -2.96 -5.10 -8.49
CA ALA A 186 -2.38 -5.32 -7.16
C ALA A 186 -1.47 -6.57 -7.11
N PHE A 187 -1.97 -7.70 -7.64
CA PHE A 187 -1.22 -8.95 -7.71
C PHE A 187 0.06 -8.83 -8.55
N PHE A 188 -0.01 -8.21 -9.73
CA PHE A 188 1.16 -8.04 -10.58
C PHE A 188 2.18 -7.05 -10.01
N ILE A 189 1.73 -5.98 -9.36
CA ILE A 189 2.61 -5.04 -8.64
C ILE A 189 3.41 -5.78 -7.57
N MET A 190 2.74 -6.62 -6.79
CA MET A 190 3.40 -7.45 -5.77
C MET A 190 4.44 -8.39 -6.40
N ILE A 191 4.10 -9.08 -7.49
CA ILE A 191 4.98 -10.03 -8.16
C ILE A 191 6.23 -9.35 -8.72
N VAL A 192 6.06 -8.21 -9.39
CA VAL A 192 7.18 -7.45 -9.94
C VAL A 192 8.07 -6.94 -8.81
N GLN A 193 7.49 -6.33 -7.76
CA GLN A 193 8.28 -5.83 -6.63
C GLN A 193 9.04 -6.95 -5.89
N ASN A 194 8.40 -8.12 -5.74
CA ASN A 194 9.04 -9.28 -5.14
C ASN A 194 10.25 -9.74 -5.93
N SER A 195 10.24 -9.62 -7.26
CA SER A 195 11.40 -10.01 -8.07
C SER A 195 12.67 -9.25 -7.68
N TRP A 196 12.54 -7.94 -7.40
CA TRP A 196 13.66 -7.08 -7.01
C TRP A 196 14.17 -7.43 -5.62
N ALA A 197 13.25 -7.69 -4.68
CA ALA A 197 13.60 -8.05 -3.31
C ALA A 197 14.22 -9.45 -3.23
N THR A 198 13.65 -10.43 -3.93
CA THR A 198 14.10 -11.83 -3.89
C THR A 198 15.40 -12.03 -4.65
N PHE A 199 15.67 -11.24 -5.69
CA PHE A 199 16.97 -11.22 -6.37
C PHE A 199 18.10 -10.74 -5.44
N GLN A 200 17.84 -9.77 -4.57
CA GLN A 200 18.83 -9.32 -3.58
C GLN A 200 19.15 -10.42 -2.55
N ALA A 201 18.17 -11.25 -2.20
CA ALA A 201 18.36 -12.37 -1.27
C ALA A 201 18.97 -13.62 -1.93
N SER A 202 18.65 -13.87 -3.20
CA SER A 202 19.10 -15.03 -3.97
C SER A 202 19.49 -14.60 -5.39
N PRO A 203 20.67 -13.97 -5.57
CA PRO A 203 21.10 -13.51 -6.88
C PRO A 203 21.39 -14.70 -7.80
N VAL A 204 21.14 -14.51 -9.08
CA VAL A 204 21.36 -15.50 -10.15
C VAL A 204 22.27 -14.93 -11.21
N VAL A 205 22.87 -15.81 -12.02
CA VAL A 205 23.66 -15.41 -13.18
C VAL A 205 22.75 -14.69 -14.18
N LEU A 206 23.15 -13.49 -14.55
CA LEU A 206 22.41 -12.68 -15.51
C LEU A 206 22.65 -13.21 -16.92
N ALA A 207 21.59 -13.28 -17.73
CA ALA A 207 21.71 -13.64 -19.13
C ALA A 207 22.48 -12.56 -19.92
N GLU A 208 23.36 -12.99 -20.81
CA GLU A 208 23.92 -12.14 -21.86
C GLU A 208 22.84 -11.93 -22.94
N GLY A 209 22.51 -10.67 -23.25
CA GLY A 209 21.46 -10.37 -24.21
C GLY A 209 20.80 -9.00 -24.00
N ASN A 210 19.59 -8.85 -24.53
CA ASN A 210 18.82 -7.60 -24.39
C ASN A 210 18.33 -7.38 -22.94
N MET A 211 17.92 -6.14 -22.63
CA MET A 211 17.47 -5.75 -21.29
C MET A 211 16.32 -6.60 -20.74
N TRP A 212 15.43 -7.10 -21.61
CA TRP A 212 14.29 -7.93 -21.19
C TRP A 212 14.73 -9.34 -20.77
N ALA A 213 15.64 -9.96 -21.53
CA ALA A 213 16.22 -11.25 -21.19
C ALA A 213 17.00 -11.18 -19.86
N ARG A 214 17.78 -10.11 -19.67
CA ARG A 214 18.51 -9.84 -18.42
C ARG A 214 17.56 -9.67 -17.22
N ALA A 215 16.53 -8.83 -17.36
CA ALA A 215 15.54 -8.61 -16.30
C ALA A 215 14.73 -9.87 -15.97
N TRP A 216 14.38 -10.66 -16.98
CA TRP A 216 13.66 -11.93 -16.80
C TRP A 216 14.53 -12.98 -16.09
N ALA A 217 15.80 -13.11 -16.47
CA ALA A 217 16.74 -13.99 -15.79
C ALA A 217 16.87 -13.61 -14.30
N ALA A 218 17.00 -12.31 -13.98
CA ALA A 218 17.06 -11.84 -12.60
C ALA A 218 15.75 -12.08 -11.82
N THR A 219 14.62 -11.96 -12.49
CA THR A 219 13.28 -12.21 -11.92
C THR A 219 13.10 -13.66 -11.52
N TRP A 220 13.55 -14.59 -12.36
CA TRP A 220 13.38 -16.03 -12.17
C TRP A 220 14.39 -16.62 -11.17
N ASN A 221 14.49 -16.01 -9.99
CA ASN A 221 15.35 -16.49 -8.91
C ASN A 221 14.63 -17.53 -8.02
N PRO A 222 15.37 -18.38 -7.28
CA PRO A 222 14.80 -19.50 -6.54
C PRO A 222 13.75 -19.11 -5.49
N THR A 223 13.84 -17.90 -4.93
CA THR A 223 12.94 -17.47 -3.85
C THR A 223 11.74 -16.65 -4.33
N TRP A 224 11.66 -16.31 -5.63
CA TRP A 224 10.61 -15.45 -6.16
C TRP A 224 9.20 -16.02 -5.99
N TRP A 225 8.95 -17.23 -6.49
CA TRP A 225 7.65 -17.88 -6.36
C TRP A 225 7.26 -18.22 -4.92
N PRO A 226 8.15 -18.81 -4.08
CA PRO A 226 7.87 -19.01 -2.67
C PRO A 226 7.45 -17.72 -1.94
N VAL A 227 8.14 -16.61 -2.18
CA VAL A 227 7.80 -15.32 -1.57
C VAL A 227 6.49 -14.76 -2.12
N ASN A 228 6.20 -14.91 -3.42
CA ASN A 228 4.91 -14.51 -3.99
C ASN A 228 3.74 -15.25 -3.35
N VAL A 229 3.85 -16.57 -3.18
CA VAL A 229 2.81 -17.38 -2.52
C VAL A 229 2.67 -16.99 -1.06
N HIS A 230 3.79 -16.88 -0.33
CA HIS A 230 3.78 -16.47 1.07
C HIS A 230 3.11 -15.10 1.23
N ARG A 231 3.50 -14.11 0.43
CA ARG A 231 2.95 -12.75 0.52
C ARG A 231 1.49 -12.70 0.14
N LEU A 232 1.05 -13.44 -0.89
CA LEU A 232 -0.36 -13.49 -1.25
C LEU A 232 -1.21 -13.98 -0.08
N ILE A 233 -0.84 -15.11 0.52
CA ILE A 233 -1.55 -15.70 1.66
C ILE A 233 -1.47 -14.76 2.88
N ALA A 234 -0.28 -14.28 3.21
CA ALA A 234 -0.06 -13.41 4.36
C ALA A 234 -0.86 -12.10 4.27
N ASN A 235 -0.98 -11.51 3.08
CA ASN A 235 -1.76 -10.29 2.87
C ASN A 235 -3.26 -10.52 3.06
N VAL A 236 -3.80 -11.64 2.57
CA VAL A 236 -5.21 -12.01 2.80
C VAL A 236 -5.48 -12.22 4.29
N VAL A 237 -4.61 -12.97 4.97
CA VAL A 237 -4.68 -13.22 6.41
C VAL A 237 -4.62 -11.91 7.20
N LEU A 238 -3.67 -11.03 6.87
CA LEU A 238 -3.54 -9.70 7.49
C LEU A 238 -4.81 -8.87 7.27
N GLY A 239 -5.38 -8.87 6.07
CA GLY A 239 -6.65 -8.20 5.77
C GLY A 239 -7.81 -8.70 6.62
N GLY A 240 -7.95 -10.03 6.77
CA GLY A 240 -8.97 -10.67 7.60
C GLY A 240 -8.85 -10.30 9.08
N PHE A 241 -7.64 -10.38 9.65
CA PHE A 241 -7.43 -10.01 11.06
C PHE A 241 -7.56 -8.52 11.32
N ILE A 242 -7.15 -7.64 10.40
CA ILE A 242 -7.39 -6.19 10.56
C ILE A 242 -8.89 -5.88 10.47
N CYS A 243 -9.62 -6.53 9.57
CA CYS A 243 -11.09 -6.47 9.53
C CYS A 243 -11.69 -6.87 10.89
N GLY A 244 -11.26 -8.02 11.44
CA GLY A 244 -11.71 -8.48 12.76
C GLY A 244 -11.37 -7.51 13.89
N ALA A 245 -10.15 -6.95 13.91
CA ALA A 245 -9.72 -5.98 14.91
C ALA A 245 -10.51 -4.67 14.83
N TYR A 246 -10.75 -4.16 13.61
CA TYR A 246 -11.58 -2.97 13.37
C TYR A 246 -13.01 -3.20 13.86
N ALA A 247 -13.58 -4.36 13.52
CA ALA A 247 -14.91 -4.76 13.93
C ALA A 247 -15.02 -4.85 15.47
N GLY A 248 -14.04 -5.44 16.14
CA GLY A 248 -13.99 -5.53 17.60
C GLY A 248 -13.95 -4.14 18.27
N LEU A 249 -13.11 -3.23 17.78
CA LEU A 249 -13.08 -1.86 18.31
C LEU A 249 -14.42 -1.13 18.10
N LYS A 250 -15.01 -1.28 16.92
CA LYS A 250 -16.30 -0.67 16.60
C LYS A 250 -17.46 -1.27 17.39
N TYR A 251 -17.45 -2.58 17.64
CA TYR A 251 -18.40 -3.25 18.50
C TYR A 251 -18.39 -2.69 19.93
N LEU A 252 -17.20 -2.45 20.50
CA LEU A 252 -17.07 -1.85 21.83
C LEU A 252 -17.51 -0.38 21.88
N MET A 253 -17.34 0.34 20.78
CA MET A 253 -17.75 1.75 20.65
C MET A 253 -19.22 1.93 20.26
N ALA A 254 -19.89 0.87 19.81
CA ALA A 254 -21.26 0.93 19.30
C ALA A 254 -22.25 1.29 20.42
N ALA A 255 -23.04 2.32 20.15
CA ALA A 255 -24.01 2.88 21.09
C ALA A 255 -25.35 2.13 21.07
N ASP A 256 -25.72 1.56 19.92
CA ASP A 256 -26.95 0.81 19.72
C ASP A 256 -26.71 -0.66 19.41
N GLN A 257 -27.79 -1.45 19.52
CA GLN A 257 -27.73 -2.90 19.35
C GLN A 257 -27.54 -3.30 17.88
N ASP A 258 -28.01 -2.50 16.92
CA ASP A 258 -27.95 -2.82 15.50
C ASP A 258 -26.52 -2.66 14.97
N GLU A 259 -25.80 -1.62 15.39
CA GLU A 259 -24.38 -1.44 15.15
C GLU A 259 -23.56 -2.58 15.75
N ARG A 260 -23.89 -3.01 16.98
CA ARG A 260 -23.23 -4.17 17.60
C ARG A 260 -23.40 -5.44 16.78
N VAL A 261 -24.62 -5.72 16.32
CA VAL A 261 -24.87 -6.91 15.46
C VAL A 261 -24.11 -6.83 14.14
N HIS A 262 -24.03 -5.65 13.52
CA HIS A 262 -23.25 -5.44 12.29
C HIS A 262 -21.76 -5.71 12.50
N TYR A 263 -21.18 -5.15 13.56
CA TYR A 263 -19.75 -5.31 13.85
C TYR A 263 -19.40 -6.70 14.40
N ASP A 264 -20.29 -7.37 15.14
CA ASP A 264 -20.11 -8.77 15.53
C ASP A 264 -20.03 -9.67 14.30
N TRP A 265 -20.97 -9.49 13.36
CA TRP A 265 -20.98 -10.23 12.11
C TRP A 265 -19.76 -9.93 11.22
N MET A 266 -19.37 -8.65 11.09
CA MET A 266 -18.13 -8.25 10.40
C MET A 266 -16.90 -8.93 11.04
N GLY A 267 -16.85 -8.97 12.37
CA GLY A 267 -15.80 -9.64 13.13
C GLY A 267 -15.74 -11.13 12.85
N TYR A 268 -16.89 -11.80 12.81
CA TYR A 268 -16.99 -13.21 12.44
C TYR A 268 -16.43 -13.47 11.03
N VAL A 269 -16.86 -12.67 10.03
CA VAL A 269 -16.41 -12.82 8.65
C VAL A 269 -14.91 -12.56 8.51
N GLY A 270 -14.39 -11.50 9.15
CA GLY A 270 -12.96 -11.18 9.15
C GLY A 270 -12.09 -12.27 9.77
N ASN A 271 -12.50 -12.81 10.92
CA ASN A 271 -11.80 -13.93 11.55
C ASN A 271 -11.88 -15.21 10.72
N PHE A 272 -13.03 -15.49 10.10
CA PHE A 272 -13.19 -16.66 9.23
C PHE A 272 -12.15 -16.63 8.10
N ILE A 273 -11.99 -15.49 7.42
CA ILE A 273 -10.99 -15.33 6.34
C ILE A 273 -9.55 -15.27 6.86
N GLY A 274 -9.33 -14.72 8.05
CA GLY A 274 -8.00 -14.70 8.67
C GLY A 274 -7.51 -16.10 9.04
N VAL A 275 -8.42 -17.02 9.37
CA VAL A 275 -8.11 -18.36 9.88
C VAL A 275 -8.18 -19.44 8.79
N PHE A 276 -9.14 -19.36 7.86
CA PHE A 276 -9.43 -20.37 6.85
C PHE A 276 -9.20 -19.85 5.44
#